data_AF-A0A2V8Z3W8-F1
#
_entry.id   AF-A0A2V8Z3W8-F1
#
_cell.length_a   1.000
_cell.length_b   1.000
_cell.length_c   1.000
_cell.angle_alpha   90.00
_cell.angle_beta   90.00
_cell.angle_gamma   90.00
#
_symmetry.space_group_name_H-M   'P 1'
#
loop_
_entity.id
_entity.type
_entity.pdbx_description
1 polymer ?
#
loop_
_entity_poly.entity_id
_entity_poly.type
_entity_poly.pdbx_seq_one_letter_code
_entity_poly.pdbx_strand_id
1 'polypeptide(L)'
;MKNPNGKDCVRCHLDHNGENFSLIHWEPSQKQFDHRLTGYPLQGKHSGVACEKCHTPAHMIPEIRALLKRQNPAASFLGASTQCIACHEDYHKGQLGKKCEDCHNVNDWKDAKNFDHSKTRYPLTGLHIQVACEKCHKPDKPGGPVRFRDMKFANCSDCHLDPHHGAFKEKRCEDCHTTAGWKKTLPAFQFDHSKTKYPLLGEHIKVSCIACHASGNFEKPLKFANCTDCHKDIHNGQFANRPQKGECSECHKVEGWKPSLFGVKEHATSKYPLEGKHAKVECAKCHIPAGKETIYKVKFASCTDCHKDAHDGQFAGKPYLNRCEPCHTVADFHRTLFTIAKHKQTKFPLTGAHVAVSCAECHKVGAAGRKDKIIPFYFKDKTCTGCHADPHHGEFRDRQERRRPDGTKFGCEACHSTKSWVDVAGFDHSKTKFPLLGVHRSVACHDCHKALPGEKEIQFKETPLVCEACHADVHAKQFAKQQGKTDCSTCHNAERWKPSNFDHSRTKFPLEGGHKGVACDKCHSLIKVVDGKPVLFYKPTPLLCEACHGPEIKAKPSAKSAKL
;
A
#
# COMPACT_ATOMS: atom_id res chain seq x y z
N MET A 1 16.63 -20.93 75.95
CA MET A 1 16.65 -21.50 77.31
C MET A 1 17.35 -20.51 78.22
N LYS A 2 16.76 -20.15 79.37
CA LYS A 2 17.36 -19.27 80.38
C LYS A 2 18.32 -20.07 81.27
N ASN A 3 19.53 -19.57 81.48
CA ASN A 3 20.56 -20.17 82.34
C ASN A 3 20.36 -19.72 83.81
N PRO A 4 20.49 -20.59 84.84
CA PRO A 4 20.22 -20.25 86.24
C PRO A 4 21.24 -19.37 86.98
N ASN A 5 22.37 -18.97 86.39
CA ASN A 5 23.36 -18.12 87.07
C ASN A 5 23.62 -16.83 86.28
N GLY A 6 23.02 -15.74 86.73
CA GLY A 6 23.20 -14.41 86.14
C GLY A 6 24.61 -13.87 86.34
N LYS A 7 25.35 -13.69 85.23
CA LYS A 7 26.29 -12.60 84.90
C LYS A 7 26.84 -12.83 83.48
N ASP A 8 26.70 -11.82 82.61
CA ASP A 8 26.87 -11.92 81.15
C ASP A 8 28.27 -12.34 80.64
N CYS A 9 29.32 -12.23 81.47
CA CYS A 9 30.68 -12.54 81.03
C CYS A 9 30.94 -14.05 80.84
N VAL A 10 30.34 -14.91 81.67
CA VAL A 10 30.65 -16.36 81.71
C VAL A 10 30.11 -17.10 80.49
N ARG A 11 29.12 -16.50 79.80
CA ARG A 11 28.52 -17.07 78.59
C ARG A 11 29.48 -17.06 77.40
N CYS A 12 30.37 -16.07 77.33
CA CYS A 12 31.42 -15.99 76.32
C CYS A 12 32.78 -16.41 76.87
N HIS A 13 32.96 -16.43 78.21
CA HIS A 13 34.20 -16.82 78.89
C HIS A 13 33.98 -17.96 79.88
N LEU A 14 34.15 -19.19 79.40
CA LEU A 14 34.11 -20.39 80.23
C LEU A 14 35.51 -20.64 80.79
N ASP A 15 35.64 -20.67 82.12
CA ASP A 15 36.94 -20.85 82.80
C ASP A 15 37.09 -22.27 83.36
N HIS A 16 38.34 -22.73 83.59
CA HIS A 16 38.71 -24.02 84.20
C HIS A 16 38.45 -25.32 83.41
N ASN A 17 38.61 -25.32 82.08
CA ASN A 17 38.44 -26.52 81.24
C ASN A 17 39.76 -27.11 80.66
N GLY A 18 40.89 -26.85 81.32
CA GLY A 18 42.23 -27.34 80.94
C GLY A 18 43.09 -26.30 80.21
N GLU A 19 44.42 -26.52 80.15
CA GLU A 19 45.39 -25.55 79.58
C GLU A 19 45.13 -25.20 78.10
N ASN A 20 44.52 -26.10 77.34
CA ASN A 20 44.23 -25.91 75.92
C ASN A 20 42.81 -25.41 75.64
N PHE A 21 42.03 -25.04 76.67
CA PHE A 21 40.66 -24.60 76.47
C PHE A 21 40.58 -23.16 75.96
N SER A 22 39.85 -22.95 74.86
CA SER A 22 39.60 -21.61 74.33
C SER A 22 38.67 -20.83 75.26
N LEU A 23 39.23 -19.81 75.92
CA LEU A 23 38.49 -18.92 76.82
C LEU A 23 37.39 -18.11 76.12
N ILE A 24 37.30 -18.11 74.79
CA ILE A 24 36.22 -17.42 74.05
C ILE A 24 35.28 -18.47 73.44
N HIS A 25 34.03 -18.45 73.89
CA HIS A 25 32.92 -19.24 73.34
C HIS A 25 32.08 -18.40 72.38
N TRP A 26 31.87 -18.90 71.16
CA TRP A 26 31.13 -18.19 70.11
C TRP A 26 29.75 -18.82 69.89
N GLU A 27 28.68 -18.08 70.17
CA GLU A 27 27.30 -18.51 69.87
C GLU A 27 26.69 -17.65 68.75
N PRO A 28 26.16 -18.23 67.66
CA PRO A 28 26.19 -19.64 67.28
C PRO A 28 27.52 -20.09 66.66
N SER A 29 28.34 -19.15 66.17
CA SER A 29 29.70 -19.38 65.68
C SER A 29 30.46 -18.06 65.53
N GLN A 30 31.79 -18.12 65.45
CA GLN A 30 32.65 -16.94 65.21
C GLN A 30 32.23 -16.18 63.94
N LYS A 31 31.80 -16.88 62.89
CA LYS A 31 31.36 -16.29 61.62
C LYS A 31 30.04 -15.53 61.72
N GLN A 32 29.26 -15.78 62.77
CA GLN A 32 27.95 -15.17 63.01
C GLN A 32 27.98 -14.14 64.14
N PHE A 33 29.18 -13.78 64.62
CA PHE A 33 29.33 -12.76 65.65
C PHE A 33 28.83 -11.40 65.16
N ASP A 34 27.98 -10.76 65.97
CA ASP A 34 27.43 -9.44 65.67
C ASP A 34 28.39 -8.33 66.11
N HIS A 35 29.08 -7.72 65.16
CA HIS A 35 30.08 -6.68 65.41
C HIS A 35 29.48 -5.40 66.04
N ARG A 36 28.15 -5.21 65.99
CA ARG A 36 27.48 -4.09 66.68
C ARG A 36 27.68 -4.14 68.20
N LEU A 37 27.92 -5.33 68.75
CA LEU A 37 28.19 -5.54 70.18
C LEU A 37 29.52 -4.94 70.64
N THR A 38 30.42 -4.60 69.73
CA THR A 38 31.76 -4.05 70.02
C THR A 38 31.78 -2.51 70.10
N GLY A 39 30.66 -1.83 69.78
CA GLY A 39 30.62 -0.39 69.59
C GLY A 39 31.22 0.09 68.26
N TYR A 40 31.77 -0.80 67.44
CA TYR A 40 32.25 -0.52 66.09
C TYR A 40 31.44 -1.33 65.07
N PRO A 41 30.28 -0.82 64.61
CA PRO A 41 29.49 -1.53 63.60
C PRO A 41 30.23 -1.53 62.26
N LEU A 42 30.41 -2.71 61.65
CA LEU A 42 30.98 -2.84 60.32
C LEU A 42 29.98 -2.32 59.28
N GLN A 43 30.30 -1.19 58.66
CA GLN A 43 29.45 -0.51 57.69
C GLN A 43 29.99 -0.65 56.26
N GLY A 44 29.08 -0.62 55.28
CA GLY A 44 29.41 -0.68 53.87
C GLY A 44 30.20 -1.93 53.51
N LYS A 45 31.28 -1.76 52.74
CA LYS A 45 32.11 -2.88 52.26
C LYS A 45 32.83 -3.63 53.38
N HIS A 46 32.96 -3.06 54.58
CA HIS A 46 33.56 -3.72 55.74
C HIS A 46 32.67 -4.82 56.34
N SER A 47 31.34 -4.76 56.14
CA SER A 47 30.39 -5.73 56.69
C SER A 47 30.60 -7.17 56.19
N GLY A 48 31.20 -7.34 55.01
CA GLY A 48 31.49 -8.64 54.40
C GLY A 48 32.95 -9.09 54.51
N VAL A 49 33.78 -8.38 55.27
CA VAL A 49 35.21 -8.70 55.41
C VAL A 49 35.40 -9.77 56.48
N ALA A 50 36.17 -10.82 56.15
CA ALA A 50 36.49 -11.88 57.09
C ALA A 50 37.33 -11.35 58.27
N CYS A 51 37.10 -11.88 59.48
CA CYS A 51 37.69 -11.39 60.72
C CYS A 51 39.22 -11.29 60.65
N GLU A 52 39.88 -12.26 60.03
CA GLU A 52 41.34 -12.38 59.98
C GLU A 52 41.99 -11.29 59.12
N LYS A 53 41.23 -10.62 58.25
CA LYS A 53 41.72 -9.49 57.45
C LYS A 53 41.79 -8.18 58.25
N CYS A 54 40.95 -8.06 59.28
CA CYS A 54 40.93 -6.90 60.18
C CYS A 54 41.81 -7.15 61.41
N HIS A 55 41.68 -8.33 62.02
CA HIS A 55 42.41 -8.71 63.23
C HIS A 55 43.77 -9.33 62.89
N THR A 56 44.69 -8.48 62.43
CA THR A 56 46.09 -8.86 62.20
C THR A 56 47.00 -8.15 63.19
N PRO A 57 48.17 -8.71 63.52
CA PRO A 57 49.16 -8.01 64.34
C PRO A 57 49.59 -6.66 63.74
N ALA A 58 49.55 -6.52 62.41
CA ALA A 58 49.93 -5.29 61.71
C ALA A 58 48.92 -4.16 61.89
N HIS A 59 47.63 -4.47 62.04
CA HIS A 59 46.56 -3.48 62.24
C HIS A 59 46.21 -3.27 63.72
N MET A 60 46.93 -3.95 64.62
CA MET A 60 46.74 -3.84 66.07
C MET A 60 47.38 -2.55 66.61
N ILE A 61 46.66 -1.86 67.49
CA ILE A 61 47.13 -0.72 68.26
C ILE A 61 48.43 -1.13 68.98
N PRO A 62 49.57 -0.45 68.72
CA PRO A 62 50.88 -0.86 69.24
C PRO A 62 50.90 -1.05 70.75
N GLU A 63 50.19 -0.20 71.49
CA GLU A 63 50.09 -0.21 72.94
C GLU A 63 49.38 -1.49 73.43
N ILE A 64 48.31 -1.93 72.75
CA ILE A 64 47.58 -3.15 73.10
C ILE A 64 48.39 -4.39 72.71
N ARG A 65 49.09 -4.34 71.57
CA ARG A 65 49.96 -5.43 71.12
C ARG A 65 51.07 -5.73 72.14
N ALA A 66 51.64 -4.69 72.75
CA ALA A 66 52.68 -4.82 73.78
C ALA A 66 52.18 -5.50 75.08
N LEU A 67 50.86 -5.51 75.33
CA LEU A 67 50.26 -6.13 76.51
C LEU A 67 50.07 -7.65 76.36
N LEU A 68 50.06 -8.18 75.12
CA LEU A 68 49.87 -9.61 74.83
C LEU A 68 51.17 -10.42 75.04
N LYS A 69 51.73 -10.41 76.25
CA LYS A 69 53.03 -11.05 76.56
C LYS A 69 53.00 -12.59 76.52
N ARG A 70 51.84 -13.21 76.76
CA ARG A 70 51.67 -14.68 76.87
C ARG A 70 50.71 -15.27 75.82
N GLN A 71 50.17 -14.45 74.93
CA GLN A 71 49.23 -14.86 73.90
C GLN A 71 49.79 -14.52 72.52
N ASN A 72 49.53 -15.37 71.53
CA ASN A 72 49.91 -15.08 70.16
C ASN A 72 49.08 -13.90 69.62
N PRO A 73 49.68 -12.75 69.27
CA PRO A 73 48.94 -11.59 68.75
C PRO A 73 48.19 -11.90 67.45
N ALA A 74 48.64 -12.89 66.67
CA ALA A 74 47.96 -13.31 65.44
C ALA A 74 46.67 -14.11 65.68
N ALA A 75 46.47 -14.61 66.91
CA ALA A 75 45.27 -15.31 67.33
C ALA A 75 44.34 -14.43 68.20
N SER A 76 44.69 -13.16 68.41
CA SER A 76 43.95 -12.23 69.26
C SER A 76 43.03 -11.32 68.43
N PHE A 77 41.80 -11.15 68.90
CA PHE A 77 40.83 -10.22 68.33
C PHE A 77 40.87 -8.84 69.01
N LEU A 78 41.76 -8.62 69.98
CA LEU A 78 41.84 -7.39 70.74
C LEU A 78 42.67 -6.31 70.04
N GLY A 79 42.26 -5.06 70.22
CA GLY A 79 43.06 -3.90 69.86
C GLY A 79 43.23 -3.64 68.37
N ALA A 80 42.33 -4.10 67.50
CA ALA A 80 42.33 -3.65 66.11
C ALA A 80 42.08 -2.13 66.03
N SER A 81 42.87 -1.41 65.25
CA SER A 81 42.71 0.03 65.05
C SER A 81 41.45 0.34 64.24
N THR A 82 40.73 1.39 64.63
CA THR A 82 39.56 1.92 63.92
C THR A 82 39.92 3.06 62.97
N GLN A 83 41.20 3.47 62.91
CA GLN A 83 41.66 4.52 62.01
C GLN A 83 41.84 3.98 60.59
N CYS A 84 41.30 4.69 59.59
CA CYS A 84 41.35 4.28 58.18
C CYS A 84 42.78 3.95 57.71
N ILE A 85 43.75 4.80 58.05
CA ILE A 85 45.15 4.68 57.63
C ILE A 85 45.91 3.51 58.26
N ALA A 86 45.36 2.88 59.30
CA ALA A 86 45.96 1.69 59.89
C ALA A 86 45.84 0.47 58.97
N CYS A 87 44.82 0.47 58.09
CA CYS A 87 44.54 -0.61 57.14
C CYS A 87 44.67 -0.16 55.67
N HIS A 88 44.46 1.14 55.39
CA HIS A 88 44.47 1.70 54.05
C HIS A 88 45.67 2.61 53.82
N GLU A 89 46.31 2.47 52.66
CA GLU A 89 47.31 3.42 52.21
C GLU A 89 46.65 4.75 51.83
N ASP A 90 47.21 5.87 52.28
CA ASP A 90 46.77 7.19 51.86
C ASP A 90 47.28 7.51 50.44
N TYR A 91 46.39 7.41 49.46
CA TYR A 91 46.66 7.77 48.06
C TYR A 91 47.08 9.24 47.90
N HIS A 92 46.66 10.12 48.79
CA HIS A 92 46.98 11.55 48.75
C HIS A 92 48.35 11.86 49.34
N LYS A 93 49.06 10.87 49.89
CA LYS A 93 50.40 11.00 50.47
C LYS A 93 50.49 12.13 51.51
N GLY A 94 49.46 12.27 52.34
CA GLY A 94 49.38 13.24 53.44
C GLY A 94 48.89 14.64 53.05
N GLN A 95 48.56 14.91 51.78
CA GLN A 95 48.17 16.24 51.31
C GLN A 95 46.85 16.77 51.91
N LEU A 96 45.92 15.87 52.25
CA LEU A 96 44.54 16.21 52.63
C LEU A 96 44.19 15.94 54.11
N GLY A 97 45.19 15.63 54.94
CA GLY A 97 45.00 15.33 56.37
C GLY A 97 44.52 13.89 56.63
N LYS A 98 44.14 13.60 57.89
CA LYS A 98 43.86 12.23 58.38
C LYS A 98 42.37 11.87 58.49
N LYS A 99 41.47 12.83 58.32
CA LYS A 99 40.01 12.64 58.40
C LYS A 99 39.46 12.22 57.04
N CYS A 100 39.63 10.94 56.71
CA CYS A 100 39.24 10.42 55.41
C CYS A 100 37.73 10.57 55.15
N GLU A 101 36.92 10.52 56.21
CA GLU A 101 35.46 10.62 56.23
C GLU A 101 34.90 11.97 55.75
N ASP A 102 35.72 13.03 55.78
CA ASP A 102 35.35 14.35 55.27
C ASP A 102 35.14 14.32 53.73
N CYS A 103 35.75 13.34 53.05
CA CYS A 103 35.68 13.17 51.60
C CYS A 103 35.14 11.79 51.19
N HIS A 104 35.62 10.73 51.81
CA HIS A 104 35.30 9.35 51.47
C HIS A 104 34.23 8.77 52.39
N ASN A 105 33.46 7.80 51.87
CA ASN A 105 32.55 7.01 52.68
C ASN A 105 32.84 5.52 52.49
N VAL A 106 32.48 4.71 53.49
CA VAL A 106 32.77 3.26 53.51
C VAL A 106 31.91 2.42 52.55
N ASN A 107 30.88 3.02 51.95
CA ASN A 107 30.03 2.34 50.95
C ASN A 107 30.63 2.45 49.55
N ASP A 108 31.21 3.61 49.23
CA ASP A 108 31.72 3.98 47.92
C ASP A 108 32.96 4.87 48.06
N TRP A 109 34.09 4.22 48.34
CA TRP A 109 35.35 4.89 48.68
C TRP A 109 35.93 5.68 47.50
N LYS A 110 35.73 5.23 46.26
CA LYS A 110 36.41 5.79 45.08
C LYS A 110 35.88 7.17 44.69
N ASP A 111 34.59 7.41 44.91
CA ASP A 111 33.90 8.59 44.38
C ASP A 111 34.04 9.85 45.24
N ALA A 112 34.66 9.75 46.42
CA ALA A 112 34.85 10.87 47.36
C ALA A 112 33.62 11.78 47.51
N LYS A 113 32.42 11.17 47.62
CA LYS A 113 31.12 11.87 47.50
C LYS A 113 30.88 12.98 48.53
N ASN A 114 31.64 13.00 49.63
CA ASN A 114 31.50 14.04 50.65
C ASN A 114 32.32 15.29 50.30
N PHE A 115 33.24 15.21 49.33
CA PHE A 115 34.02 16.34 48.87
C PHE A 115 33.22 17.22 47.89
N ASP A 116 33.11 18.50 48.21
CA ASP A 116 32.37 19.48 47.43
C ASP A 116 33.29 20.59 46.93
N HIS A 117 33.57 20.58 45.62
CA HIS A 117 34.47 21.53 44.98
C HIS A 117 33.93 22.97 45.02
N SER A 118 32.62 23.17 45.19
CA SER A 118 32.01 24.51 45.29
C SER A 118 32.46 25.28 46.53
N LYS A 119 32.94 24.57 47.57
CA LYS A 119 33.45 25.16 48.81
C LYS A 119 34.95 25.49 48.76
N THR A 120 35.60 25.23 47.64
CA THR A 120 37.04 25.48 47.45
C THR A 120 37.30 26.86 46.86
N ARG A 121 38.57 27.26 46.78
CA ARG A 121 38.98 28.52 46.10
C ARG A 121 38.73 28.52 44.59
N TYR A 122 38.47 27.36 43.99
CA TYR A 122 38.15 27.23 42.58
C TYR A 122 36.86 26.42 42.43
N PRO A 123 35.68 27.04 42.60
CA PRO A 123 34.41 26.37 42.38
C PRO A 123 34.30 25.88 40.93
N LEU A 124 34.09 24.57 40.73
CA LEU A 124 33.87 24.03 39.39
C LEU A 124 32.49 24.48 38.91
N THR A 125 32.44 25.09 37.72
CA THR A 125 31.19 25.52 37.08
C THR A 125 31.08 24.93 35.67
N GLY A 126 29.84 24.79 35.20
CA GLY A 126 29.56 24.28 33.86
C GLY A 126 30.13 22.87 33.64
N LEU A 127 30.79 22.66 32.50
CA LEU A 127 31.33 21.35 32.14
C LEU A 127 32.48 20.87 33.02
N HIS A 128 33.14 21.78 33.77
CA HIS A 128 34.21 21.38 34.69
C HIS A 128 33.71 20.50 35.83
N ILE A 129 32.42 20.57 36.20
CA ILE A 129 31.81 19.74 37.25
C ILE A 129 31.87 18.24 36.90
N GLN A 130 31.90 17.92 35.60
CA GLN A 130 31.89 16.54 35.11
C GLN A 130 33.30 15.98 34.85
N VAL A 131 34.34 16.77 35.10
CA VAL A 131 35.72 16.38 34.83
C VAL A 131 36.27 15.57 36.01
N ALA A 132 36.81 14.39 35.72
CA ALA A 132 37.43 13.55 36.73
C ALA A 132 38.64 14.26 37.37
N CYS A 133 38.83 14.10 38.68
CA CYS A 133 39.80 14.85 39.49
C CYS A 133 41.22 14.80 38.90
N GLU A 134 41.67 13.64 38.41
CA GLU A 134 43.00 13.41 37.86
C GLU A 134 43.30 14.16 36.56
N LYS A 135 42.27 14.67 35.87
CA LYS A 135 42.44 15.49 34.67
C LYS A 135 42.92 16.90 35.02
N CYS A 136 42.59 17.40 36.21
CA CYS A 136 43.05 18.68 36.73
C CYS A 136 44.22 18.48 37.70
N HIS A 137 44.08 17.55 38.64
CA HIS A 137 45.11 17.19 39.60
C HIS A 137 46.09 16.20 38.96
N LYS A 138 47.10 16.76 38.28
CA LYS A 138 48.20 15.98 37.67
C LYS A 138 49.47 16.10 38.51
N PRO A 139 50.36 15.09 38.44
CA PRO A 139 51.68 15.21 39.05
C PRO A 139 52.54 16.22 38.30
N ASP A 140 53.42 16.93 39.02
CA ASP A 140 54.34 17.92 38.42
C ASP A 140 55.35 17.27 37.45
N LYS A 141 55.60 15.96 37.59
CA LYS A 141 56.45 15.15 36.69
C LYS A 141 55.76 13.82 36.36
N PRO A 142 55.97 13.26 35.16
CA PRO A 142 55.48 11.92 34.82
C PRO A 142 55.90 10.89 35.87
N GLY A 143 54.93 10.16 36.45
CA GLY A 143 55.16 9.17 37.50
C GLY A 143 55.28 9.72 38.93
N GLY A 144 55.17 11.03 39.13
CA GLY A 144 55.16 11.65 40.47
C GLY A 144 53.81 11.54 41.20
N PRO A 145 53.74 11.98 42.48
CA PRO A 145 52.49 12.02 43.23
C PRO A 145 51.51 13.06 42.65
N VAL A 146 50.23 12.72 42.63
CA VAL A 146 49.15 13.64 42.22
C VAL A 146 49.12 14.85 43.14
N ARG A 147 49.03 16.05 42.57
CA ARG A 147 49.00 17.31 43.32
C ARG A 147 47.57 17.77 43.59
N PHE A 148 47.16 17.75 44.85
CA PHE A 148 45.84 18.21 45.30
C PHE A 148 45.84 19.65 45.84
N ARG A 149 47.02 20.24 46.07
CA ARG A 149 47.18 21.60 46.64
C ARG A 149 48.07 22.51 45.81
N ASP A 150 47.90 23.82 45.99
CA ASP A 150 48.77 24.87 45.46
C ASP A 150 48.89 24.92 43.93
N MET A 151 47.86 24.48 43.20
CA MET A 151 47.78 24.68 41.75
C MET A 151 47.51 26.14 41.39
N LYS A 152 48.01 26.59 40.23
CA LYS A 152 47.60 27.87 39.63
C LYS A 152 46.24 27.70 38.94
N PHE A 153 45.33 28.64 39.16
CA PHE A 153 43.96 28.61 38.64
C PHE A 153 43.40 30.01 38.32
N ALA A 154 44.26 31.02 38.24
CA ALA A 154 43.84 32.41 38.08
C ALA A 154 43.34 32.68 36.66
N ASN A 155 43.91 32.01 35.66
CA ASN A 155 43.54 32.15 34.25
C ASN A 155 43.20 30.80 33.64
N CYS A 156 42.33 30.79 32.61
CA CYS A 156 42.02 29.58 31.87
C CYS A 156 43.28 28.93 31.26
N SER A 157 44.24 29.77 30.85
CA SER A 157 45.52 29.34 30.27
C SER A 157 46.48 28.68 31.26
N ASP A 158 46.23 28.76 32.57
CA ASP A 158 46.99 28.00 33.57
C ASP A 158 46.78 26.49 33.41
N CYS A 159 45.65 26.09 32.81
CA CYS A 159 45.29 24.69 32.56
C CYS A 159 45.08 24.35 31.07
N HIS A 160 44.66 25.31 30.25
CA HIS A 160 44.32 25.11 28.85
C HIS A 160 45.34 25.74 27.89
N LEU A 161 45.61 25.07 26.78
CA LEU A 161 46.34 25.66 25.67
C LEU A 161 45.39 26.54 24.84
N ASP A 162 45.89 27.66 24.32
CA ASP A 162 45.11 28.55 23.46
C ASP A 162 44.89 27.93 22.07
N PRO A 163 43.63 27.55 21.71
CA PRO A 163 43.33 26.98 20.41
C PRO A 163 43.36 28.03 19.28
N HIS A 164 43.41 29.32 19.61
CA HIS A 164 43.39 30.41 18.62
C HIS A 164 44.80 30.87 18.24
N HIS A 165 45.83 30.20 18.75
CA HIS A 165 47.24 30.43 18.41
C HIS A 165 47.69 31.89 18.60
N GLY A 166 47.12 32.59 19.59
CA GLY A 166 47.47 33.96 19.89
C GLY A 166 46.79 35.02 19.01
N ALA A 167 45.76 34.66 18.22
CA ALA A 167 44.99 35.63 17.43
C ALA A 167 44.25 36.68 18.31
N PHE A 168 44.03 36.39 19.59
CA PHE A 168 43.28 37.25 20.52
C PHE A 168 44.04 37.55 21.82
N LYS A 169 45.37 37.78 21.74
CA LYS A 169 46.24 38.03 22.92
C LYS A 169 45.76 39.15 23.85
N GLU A 170 45.03 40.13 23.31
CA GLU A 170 44.49 41.28 24.06
C GLU A 170 43.14 41.02 24.74
N LYS A 171 42.60 39.79 24.64
CA LYS A 171 41.29 39.41 25.20
C LYS A 171 41.44 38.22 26.13
N ARG A 172 40.61 38.18 27.17
CA ARG A 172 40.54 37.03 28.07
C ARG A 172 39.60 35.99 27.51
N CYS A 173 39.79 34.73 27.90
CA CYS A 173 38.95 33.63 27.41
C CYS A 173 37.48 33.86 27.75
N GLU A 174 37.19 34.36 28.95
CA GLU A 174 35.85 34.66 29.47
C GLU A 174 35.14 35.84 28.79
N ASP A 175 35.85 36.64 27.99
CA ASP A 175 35.22 37.70 27.20
C ASP A 175 34.42 37.10 26.02
N CYS A 176 34.79 35.87 25.61
CA CYS A 176 34.17 35.17 24.48
C CYS A 176 33.58 33.82 24.86
N HIS A 177 34.12 33.12 25.85
CA HIS A 177 33.74 31.74 26.21
C HIS A 177 33.16 31.66 27.62
N THR A 178 32.43 30.59 27.87
CA THR A 178 31.93 30.27 29.20
C THR A 178 32.25 28.82 29.56
N THR A 179 32.35 28.55 30.86
CA THR A 179 32.55 27.20 31.38
C THR A 179 31.38 26.26 31.04
N ALA A 180 30.23 26.77 30.61
CA ALA A 180 29.12 25.97 30.09
C ALA A 180 29.43 25.30 28.73
N GLY A 181 30.44 25.79 27.99
CA GLY A 181 30.93 25.13 26.79
C GLY A 181 31.72 26.04 25.84
N TRP A 182 32.85 25.53 25.34
CA TRP A 182 33.78 26.23 24.43
C TRP A 182 33.31 26.37 22.99
N LYS A 183 32.26 25.65 22.58
CA LYS A 183 31.76 25.65 21.19
C LYS A 183 30.81 26.81 20.90
N LYS A 184 30.31 27.50 21.93
CA LYS A 184 29.39 28.62 21.80
C LYS A 184 30.04 29.85 22.43
N THR A 185 30.19 30.90 21.64
CA THR A 185 30.67 32.18 22.15
C THR A 185 29.54 32.94 22.85
N LEU A 186 29.91 33.81 23.78
CA LEU A 186 28.98 34.71 24.44
C LEU A 186 28.31 35.63 23.40
N PRO A 187 26.98 35.87 23.47
CA PRO A 187 26.27 36.71 22.51
C PRO A 187 26.80 38.15 22.42
N ALA A 188 27.44 38.64 23.48
CA ALA A 188 28.05 39.96 23.54
C ALA A 188 29.30 40.08 22.64
N PHE A 189 29.94 38.96 22.28
CA PHE A 189 31.03 38.95 21.33
C PHE A 189 30.48 38.88 19.90
N GLN A 190 30.47 40.03 19.22
CA GLN A 190 30.11 40.11 17.81
C GLN A 190 31.30 40.60 16.99
N PHE A 191 31.79 39.74 16.10
CA PHE A 191 32.76 40.12 15.08
C PHE A 191 32.02 40.51 13.80
N ASP A 192 32.24 41.74 13.34
CA ASP A 192 31.57 42.32 12.19
C ASP A 192 32.23 41.88 10.86
N HIS A 193 31.66 40.83 10.25
CA HIS A 193 32.12 40.33 8.96
C HIS A 193 31.86 41.29 7.79
N SER A 194 31.00 42.31 7.95
CA SER A 194 30.73 43.27 6.86
C SER A 194 31.96 44.12 6.51
N LYS A 195 32.92 44.21 7.42
CA LYS A 195 34.20 44.90 7.25
C LYS A 195 35.28 44.03 6.60
N THR A 196 34.98 42.77 6.31
CA THR A 196 35.93 41.83 5.73
C THR A 196 35.71 41.66 4.23
N LYS A 197 36.63 40.98 3.54
CA LYS A 197 36.49 40.67 2.11
C LYS A 197 35.39 39.66 1.81
N TYR A 198 34.83 39.01 2.83
CA TYR A 198 33.74 38.04 2.69
C TYR A 198 32.62 38.37 3.69
N PRO A 199 31.68 39.26 3.32
CA PRO A 199 30.51 39.53 4.15
C PRO A 199 29.65 38.26 4.23
N LEU A 200 29.32 37.84 5.46
CA LEU A 200 28.43 36.70 5.66
C LEU A 200 27.00 37.08 5.26
N LEU A 201 26.47 36.40 4.25
CA LEU A 201 25.11 36.59 3.75
C LEU A 201 24.33 35.28 3.80
N GLY A 202 23.01 35.36 3.95
CA GLY A 202 22.12 34.21 3.97
C GLY A 202 22.46 33.20 5.08
N GLU A 203 22.57 31.92 4.71
CA GLU A 203 22.84 30.85 5.68
C GLU A 203 24.25 30.91 6.28
N HIS A 204 25.20 31.61 5.65
CA HIS A 204 26.56 31.76 6.18
C HIS A 204 26.58 32.59 7.48
N ILE A 205 25.56 33.39 7.77
CA ILE A 205 25.47 34.14 9.05
C ILE A 205 25.29 33.17 10.24
N LYS A 206 24.73 31.99 9.99
CA LYS A 206 24.40 31.00 11.02
C LYS A 206 25.54 30.00 11.27
N VAL A 207 26.59 30.00 10.45
CA VAL A 207 27.69 29.05 10.61
C VAL A 207 28.65 29.48 11.71
N SER A 208 29.17 28.52 12.47
CA SER A 208 30.21 28.79 13.47
C SER A 208 31.50 29.28 12.80
N CYS A 209 32.26 30.14 13.46
CA CYS A 209 33.54 30.66 12.94
C CYS A 209 34.49 29.56 12.46
N ILE A 210 34.58 28.45 13.20
CA ILE A 210 35.47 27.32 12.90
C ILE A 210 35.05 26.48 11.67
N ALA A 211 33.83 26.67 11.17
CA ALA A 211 33.39 26.02 9.93
C ALA A 211 34.15 26.57 8.72
N CYS A 212 34.57 27.84 8.79
CA CYS A 212 35.40 28.49 7.78
C CYS A 212 36.87 28.55 8.24
N HIS A 213 37.11 28.98 9.49
CA HIS A 213 38.44 29.10 10.09
C HIS A 213 38.85 27.79 10.77
N ALA A 214 39.24 26.82 9.94
CA ALA A 214 39.67 25.50 10.42
C ALA A 214 40.74 25.62 11.53
N SER A 215 40.53 24.86 12.61
CA SER A 215 41.39 24.83 13.79
C SER A 215 41.55 26.17 14.53
N GLY A 216 40.66 27.15 14.32
CA GLY A 216 40.71 28.43 15.03
C GLY A 216 41.85 29.35 14.58
N ASN A 217 42.48 29.07 13.43
CA ASN A 217 43.50 29.95 12.88
C ASN A 217 42.85 31.07 12.06
N PHE A 218 42.72 32.25 12.68
CA PHE A 218 42.13 33.44 12.08
C PHE A 218 43.12 34.27 11.24
N GLU A 219 44.43 34.01 11.33
CA GLU A 219 45.45 34.70 10.54
C GLU A 219 45.59 34.11 9.13
N LYS A 220 45.22 32.84 8.95
CA LYS A 220 45.31 32.15 7.67
C LYS A 220 44.27 32.67 6.68
N PRO A 221 44.67 33.20 5.51
CA PRO A 221 43.74 33.59 4.45
C PRO A 221 42.96 32.38 3.91
N LEU A 222 41.66 32.56 3.71
CA LEU A 222 40.76 31.58 3.10
C LEU A 222 40.54 31.91 1.62
N LYS A 223 40.39 30.88 0.79
CA LYS A 223 39.84 31.03 -0.56
C LYS A 223 38.32 31.06 -0.45
N PHE A 224 37.68 32.01 -1.14
CA PHE A 224 36.23 32.23 -1.06
C PHE A 224 35.64 32.76 -2.38
N ALA A 225 36.42 32.72 -3.46
CA ALA A 225 36.00 33.29 -4.74
C ALA A 225 34.90 32.45 -5.38
N ASN A 226 34.96 31.13 -5.20
CA ASN A 226 33.98 30.18 -5.72
C ASN A 226 33.33 29.39 -4.58
N CYS A 227 32.08 28.96 -4.77
CA CYS A 227 31.39 28.10 -3.81
C CYS A 227 32.19 26.83 -3.51
N THR A 228 32.91 26.32 -4.51
CA THR A 228 33.73 25.10 -4.44
C THR A 228 35.01 25.24 -3.64
N ASP A 229 35.43 26.47 -3.30
CA ASP A 229 36.56 26.70 -2.39
C ASP A 229 36.25 26.18 -0.97
N CYS A 230 34.96 26.14 -0.60
CA CYS A 230 34.47 25.68 0.70
C CYS A 230 33.54 24.45 0.61
N HIS A 231 32.70 24.38 -0.42
CA HIS A 231 31.68 23.33 -0.58
C HIS A 231 32.08 22.30 -1.63
N LYS A 232 31.90 21.02 -1.31
CA LYS A 232 32.07 19.96 -2.31
C LYS A 232 30.89 19.95 -3.27
N ASP A 233 31.17 19.84 -4.58
CA ASP A 233 30.13 19.58 -5.58
C ASP A 233 29.48 18.20 -5.33
N ILE A 234 28.18 18.21 -5.03
CA ILE A 234 27.37 17.01 -4.82
C ILE A 234 26.74 16.48 -6.10
N HIS A 235 26.90 17.18 -7.22
CA HIS A 235 26.36 16.80 -8.53
C HIS A 235 27.37 16.02 -9.38
N ASN A 236 28.58 15.78 -8.85
CA ASN A 236 29.63 14.98 -9.49
C ASN A 236 29.94 15.46 -10.92
N GLY A 237 29.98 16.78 -11.14
CA GLY A 237 30.33 17.36 -12.43
C GLY A 237 29.27 17.22 -13.52
N GLN A 238 28.05 16.75 -13.20
CA GLN A 238 26.99 16.59 -14.19
C GLN A 238 26.64 17.87 -14.96
N PHE A 239 26.94 19.04 -14.40
CA PHE A 239 26.65 20.35 -14.98
C PHE A 239 27.84 21.08 -15.60
N ALA A 240 29.03 20.46 -15.67
CA ALA A 240 30.26 21.09 -16.15
C ALA A 240 30.18 21.67 -17.59
N ASN A 241 29.26 21.17 -18.42
CA ASN A 241 29.08 21.62 -19.81
C ASN A 241 27.99 22.70 -19.97
N ARG A 242 27.46 23.24 -18.87
CA ARG A 242 26.49 24.35 -18.93
C ARG A 242 27.20 25.67 -19.30
N PRO A 243 26.44 26.72 -19.72
CA PRO A 243 27.02 27.98 -20.16
C PRO A 243 28.01 28.64 -19.18
N GLN A 244 27.77 28.59 -17.85
CA GLN A 244 28.75 29.05 -16.85
C GLN A 244 29.46 27.87 -16.17
N LYS A 245 29.73 26.79 -16.91
CA LYS A 245 30.38 25.56 -16.39
C LYS A 245 29.69 24.93 -15.17
N GLY A 246 28.40 25.24 -14.96
CA GLY A 246 27.63 24.72 -13.83
C GLY A 246 27.92 25.44 -12.52
N GLU A 247 28.21 26.74 -12.57
CA GLU A 247 28.35 27.54 -11.35
C GLU A 247 27.13 27.38 -10.44
N CYS A 248 27.40 27.25 -9.13
CA CYS A 248 26.38 26.90 -8.14
C CYS A 248 25.26 27.96 -8.11
N SER A 249 25.59 29.23 -8.37
CA SER A 249 24.66 30.36 -8.38
C SER A 249 23.67 30.36 -9.54
N GLU A 250 23.89 29.56 -10.59
CA GLU A 250 22.85 29.34 -11.63
C GLU A 250 21.61 28.67 -11.04
N CYS A 251 21.80 27.84 -10.00
CA CYS A 251 20.79 26.93 -9.47
C CYS A 251 20.48 27.14 -7.99
N HIS A 252 21.36 27.76 -7.22
CA HIS A 252 21.28 27.88 -5.77
C HIS A 252 21.55 29.31 -5.32
N LYS A 253 21.06 29.67 -4.13
CA LYS A 253 21.28 30.98 -3.55
C LYS A 253 22.01 30.87 -2.21
N VAL A 254 22.63 31.96 -1.78
CA VAL A 254 23.34 32.01 -0.48
C VAL A 254 22.37 31.89 0.71
N GLU A 255 21.09 32.20 0.50
CA GLU A 255 20.01 31.97 1.47
C GLU A 255 19.57 30.50 1.55
N GLY A 256 20.01 29.64 0.63
CA GLY A 256 19.71 28.21 0.70
C GLY A 256 19.94 27.44 -0.60
N TRP A 257 20.30 26.16 -0.44
CA TRP A 257 20.45 25.20 -1.54
C TRP A 257 19.12 24.66 -2.07
N LYS A 258 18.03 24.78 -1.31
CA LYS A 258 16.69 24.29 -1.68
C LYS A 258 15.63 25.38 -1.45
N PRO A 259 14.62 25.49 -2.33
CA PRO A 259 14.52 24.82 -3.63
C PRO A 259 15.58 25.32 -4.62
N SER A 260 15.87 24.54 -5.66
CA SER A 260 16.71 25.03 -6.75
C SER A 260 15.96 26.08 -7.57
N LEU A 261 16.71 27.03 -8.14
CA LEU A 261 16.22 27.96 -9.15
C LEU A 261 15.90 27.28 -10.49
N PHE A 262 16.34 26.03 -10.68
CA PHE A 262 16.05 25.25 -11.88
C PHE A 262 14.68 24.58 -11.78
N GLY A 263 13.62 25.35 -12.07
CA GLY A 263 12.23 24.91 -12.05
C GLY A 263 11.69 24.58 -13.45
N VAL A 264 10.36 24.61 -13.58
CA VAL A 264 9.65 24.29 -14.84
C VAL A 264 10.07 25.23 -15.98
N LYS A 265 10.26 26.51 -15.69
CA LYS A 265 10.66 27.52 -16.67
C LYS A 265 12.05 27.22 -17.24
N GLU A 266 12.99 26.87 -16.38
CA GLU A 266 14.36 26.56 -16.76
C GLU A 266 14.43 25.21 -17.49
N HIS A 267 13.58 24.26 -17.11
CA HIS A 267 13.42 22.98 -17.81
C HIS A 267 12.99 23.14 -19.28
N ALA A 268 12.29 24.22 -19.64
CA ALA A 268 11.92 24.51 -21.03
C ALA A 268 13.14 24.77 -21.93
N THR A 269 14.30 25.12 -21.35
CA THR A 269 15.58 25.25 -22.08
C THR A 269 16.32 23.92 -22.23
N SER A 270 15.86 22.87 -21.54
CA SER A 270 16.43 21.54 -21.62
C SER A 270 15.88 20.77 -22.83
N LYS A 271 16.45 19.60 -23.10
CA LYS A 271 15.94 18.71 -24.15
C LYS A 271 14.59 18.06 -23.81
N TYR A 272 14.11 18.21 -22.59
CA TYR A 272 12.81 17.73 -22.15
C TYR A 272 12.05 18.82 -21.38
N PRO A 273 11.29 19.67 -22.10
CA PRO A 273 10.37 20.61 -21.49
C PRO A 273 9.31 19.88 -20.66
N LEU A 274 9.10 20.32 -19.42
CA LEU A 274 8.09 19.72 -18.55
C LEU A 274 6.71 20.27 -18.91
N GLU A 275 5.98 19.49 -19.70
CA GLU A 275 4.64 19.84 -20.17
C GLU A 275 3.54 19.02 -19.51
N GLY A 276 2.32 19.56 -19.51
CA GLY A 276 1.14 18.88 -18.98
C GLY A 276 1.32 18.44 -17.53
N LYS A 277 1.10 17.15 -17.25
CA LYS A 277 1.24 16.62 -15.89
C LYS A 277 2.70 16.56 -15.41
N HIS A 278 3.69 16.50 -16.29
CA HIS A 278 5.10 16.44 -15.90
C HIS A 278 5.59 17.72 -15.22
N ALA A 279 4.99 18.88 -15.52
CA ALA A 279 5.31 20.15 -14.87
C ALA A 279 5.09 20.16 -13.34
N LYS A 280 4.26 19.23 -12.83
CA LYS A 280 3.93 19.11 -11.41
C LYS A 280 4.61 17.92 -10.74
N VAL A 281 5.47 17.20 -11.47
CA VAL A 281 6.15 16.02 -10.94
C VAL A 281 7.40 16.46 -10.18
N GLU A 282 7.53 15.98 -8.94
CA GLU A 282 8.72 16.19 -8.12
C GLU A 282 9.99 15.67 -8.83
N CYS A 283 11.08 16.44 -8.77
CA CYS A 283 12.32 16.14 -9.50
C CYS A 283 12.83 14.71 -9.26
N ALA A 284 12.73 14.23 -8.02
CA ALA A 284 13.18 12.90 -7.57
C ALA A 284 12.44 11.72 -8.22
N LYS A 285 11.28 11.96 -8.86
CA LYS A 285 10.53 10.93 -9.60
C LYS A 285 11.05 10.72 -11.01
N CYS A 286 11.76 11.70 -11.57
CA CYS A 286 12.38 11.61 -12.89
C CYS A 286 13.89 11.41 -12.78
N HIS A 287 14.53 12.09 -11.83
CA HIS A 287 15.97 12.00 -11.59
C HIS A 287 16.25 10.98 -10.49
N ILE A 288 16.54 9.75 -10.93
CA ILE A 288 16.69 8.57 -10.08
C ILE A 288 18.16 8.11 -10.12
N PRO A 289 18.76 7.67 -9.00
CA PRO A 289 18.19 7.59 -7.65
C PRO A 289 18.12 8.95 -6.95
N ALA A 290 17.14 9.16 -6.07
CA ALA A 290 17.05 10.41 -5.30
C ALA A 290 18.18 10.49 -4.26
N GLY A 291 18.92 11.61 -4.22
CA GLY A 291 19.98 11.85 -3.24
C GLY A 291 21.28 12.37 -3.87
N LYS A 292 22.43 11.99 -3.30
CA LYS A 292 23.75 12.43 -3.80
C LYS A 292 24.10 11.83 -5.16
N GLU A 293 23.59 10.63 -5.44
CA GLU A 293 23.81 9.92 -6.72
C GLU A 293 22.74 10.26 -7.78
N THR A 294 21.99 11.36 -7.59
CA THR A 294 20.93 11.75 -8.51
C THR A 294 21.48 12.02 -9.90
N ILE A 295 20.91 11.33 -10.89
CA ILE A 295 21.24 11.53 -12.30
C ILE A 295 20.30 12.59 -12.90
N TYR A 296 20.83 13.78 -13.15
CA TYR A 296 20.12 14.88 -13.78
C TYR A 296 20.11 14.79 -15.31
N LYS A 297 21.07 14.06 -15.89
CA LYS A 297 21.14 13.77 -17.33
C LYS A 297 20.51 12.41 -17.63
N VAL A 298 19.19 12.36 -17.65
CA VAL A 298 18.44 11.14 -17.95
C VAL A 298 18.34 10.89 -19.45
N LYS A 299 18.12 9.62 -19.84
CA LYS A 299 17.72 9.26 -21.21
C LYS A 299 16.23 9.58 -21.37
N PHE A 300 15.84 10.29 -22.43
CA PHE A 300 14.46 10.75 -22.65
C PHE A 300 14.02 10.66 -24.13
N ALA A 301 14.68 9.82 -24.93
CA ALA A 301 14.41 9.73 -26.37
C ALA A 301 13.01 9.16 -26.68
N SER A 302 12.40 8.45 -25.73
CA SER A 302 11.06 7.88 -25.82
C SER A 302 10.34 7.93 -24.49
N CYS A 303 9.00 7.92 -24.51
CA CYS A 303 8.18 7.79 -23.30
C CYS A 303 8.57 6.54 -22.49
N THR A 304 8.97 5.48 -23.19
CA THR A 304 9.36 4.19 -22.62
C THR A 304 10.71 4.19 -21.89
N ASP A 305 11.52 5.24 -22.04
CA ASP A 305 12.74 5.39 -21.25
C ASP A 305 12.44 5.64 -19.77
N CYS A 306 11.25 6.17 -19.45
CA CYS A 306 10.79 6.43 -18.09
C CYS A 306 9.57 5.58 -17.70
N HIS A 307 8.67 5.31 -18.66
CA HIS A 307 7.41 4.62 -18.40
C HIS A 307 7.43 3.19 -18.95
N LYS A 308 6.72 2.30 -18.26
CA LYS A 308 6.41 0.98 -18.84
C LYS A 308 5.32 1.14 -19.91
N ASP A 309 5.46 0.43 -21.03
CA ASP A 309 4.41 0.36 -22.05
C ASP A 309 3.15 -0.32 -21.49
N ALA A 310 2.03 0.41 -21.47
CA ALA A 310 0.74 -0.08 -21.01
C ALA A 310 0.04 -1.00 -22.03
N HIS A 311 0.48 -0.99 -23.28
CA HIS A 311 -0.07 -1.80 -24.36
C HIS A 311 0.68 -3.13 -24.59
N ASP A 312 1.72 -3.39 -23.80
CA ASP A 312 2.51 -4.62 -23.84
C ASP A 312 3.02 -4.96 -25.26
N GLY A 313 3.57 -3.96 -25.95
CA GLY A 313 4.19 -4.13 -27.27
C GLY A 313 3.21 -4.27 -28.43
N GLN A 314 1.90 -4.12 -28.23
CA GLN A 314 0.91 -4.19 -29.32
C GLN A 314 1.15 -3.16 -30.44
N PHE A 315 1.91 -2.09 -30.16
CA PHE A 315 2.27 -1.04 -31.13
C PHE A 315 3.77 -0.99 -31.45
N ALA A 316 4.52 -2.07 -31.18
CA ALA A 316 5.97 -2.12 -31.41
C ALA A 316 6.35 -2.13 -32.90
N GLY A 317 5.45 -2.57 -33.77
CA GLY A 317 5.65 -2.59 -35.22
C GLY A 317 5.40 -1.24 -35.91
N LYS A 318 5.76 -1.16 -37.19
CA LYS A 318 5.38 -0.03 -38.06
C LYS A 318 3.85 0.09 -38.16
N PRO A 319 3.30 1.31 -38.26
CA PRO A 319 4.01 2.60 -38.35
C PRO A 319 4.38 3.23 -37.00
N TYR A 320 3.91 2.69 -35.88
CA TYR A 320 3.97 3.37 -34.59
C TYR A 320 5.27 3.18 -33.83
N LEU A 321 5.93 2.03 -33.92
CA LEU A 321 7.24 1.78 -33.27
C LEU A 321 7.27 2.19 -31.78
N ASN A 322 6.22 1.86 -31.03
CA ASN A 322 6.00 2.26 -29.62
C ASN A 322 6.01 3.78 -29.35
N ARG A 323 5.77 4.62 -30.37
CA ARG A 323 5.52 6.04 -30.19
C ARG A 323 4.12 6.27 -29.64
N CYS A 324 4.04 6.91 -28.49
CA CYS A 324 2.77 7.16 -27.79
C CYS A 324 2.07 8.43 -28.31
N GLU A 325 2.84 9.41 -28.78
CA GLU A 325 2.41 10.76 -29.13
C GLU A 325 1.35 10.84 -30.25
N PRO A 326 1.31 9.92 -31.24
CA PRO A 326 0.21 9.88 -32.21
C PRO A 326 -1.17 9.58 -31.61
N CYS A 327 -1.19 9.03 -30.39
CA CYS A 327 -2.38 8.52 -29.71
C CYS A 327 -2.62 9.15 -28.33
N HIS A 328 -1.61 9.68 -27.65
CA HIS A 328 -1.71 10.19 -26.29
C HIS A 328 -1.08 11.57 -26.17
N THR A 329 -1.56 12.35 -25.20
CA THR A 329 -0.99 13.66 -24.86
C THR A 329 -0.41 13.62 -23.46
N VAL A 330 0.59 14.47 -23.20
CA VAL A 330 1.15 14.66 -21.85
C VAL A 330 0.19 15.43 -20.92
N ALA A 331 -0.85 16.07 -21.46
CA ALA A 331 -1.91 16.73 -20.69
C ALA A 331 -2.91 15.71 -20.12
N ASP A 332 -3.35 14.77 -20.96
CA ASP A 332 -4.18 13.65 -20.55
C ASP A 332 -3.80 12.39 -21.34
N PHE A 333 -3.19 11.43 -20.63
CA PHE A 333 -2.76 10.16 -21.19
C PHE A 333 -3.90 9.12 -21.21
N HIS A 334 -4.97 9.32 -20.43
CA HIS A 334 -6.07 8.35 -20.37
C HIS A 334 -6.97 8.45 -21.60
N ARG A 335 -7.09 9.65 -22.18
CA ARG A 335 -7.86 9.87 -23.41
C ARG A 335 -6.98 9.67 -24.62
N THR A 336 -7.44 8.81 -25.52
CA THR A 336 -6.78 8.59 -26.80
C THR A 336 -7.20 9.65 -27.83
N LEU A 337 -6.24 10.07 -28.65
CA LEU A 337 -6.43 10.83 -29.88
C LEU A 337 -6.85 9.93 -31.06
N PHE A 338 -7.09 8.65 -30.82
CA PHE A 338 -7.54 7.69 -31.81
C PHE A 338 -9.05 7.80 -32.03
N THR A 339 -9.45 8.47 -33.11
CA THR A 339 -10.84 8.78 -33.42
C THR A 339 -11.51 7.67 -34.23
N ILE A 340 -12.84 7.70 -34.33
CA ILE A 340 -13.62 6.83 -35.23
C ILE A 340 -13.14 6.98 -36.68
N ALA A 341 -12.75 8.19 -37.10
CA ALA A 341 -12.21 8.42 -38.44
C ALA A 341 -10.87 7.67 -38.67
N LYS A 342 -9.99 7.64 -37.67
CA LYS A 342 -8.75 6.83 -37.71
C LYS A 342 -9.08 5.34 -37.68
N HIS A 343 -10.07 4.91 -36.89
CA HIS A 343 -10.51 3.51 -36.86
C HIS A 343 -11.00 3.02 -38.24
N LYS A 344 -11.69 3.86 -39.01
CA LYS A 344 -12.13 3.52 -40.38
C LYS A 344 -10.97 3.24 -41.35
N GLN A 345 -9.76 3.70 -41.07
CA GLN A 345 -8.57 3.45 -41.88
C GLN A 345 -7.88 2.11 -41.54
N THR A 346 -8.36 1.42 -40.50
CA THR A 346 -7.79 0.12 -40.09
C THR A 346 -8.29 -1.01 -41.00
N LYS A 347 -7.74 -2.21 -40.79
CA LYS A 347 -8.19 -3.45 -41.45
C LYS A 347 -9.57 -3.95 -40.97
N PHE A 348 -10.23 -3.21 -40.07
CA PHE A 348 -11.57 -3.54 -39.57
C PHE A 348 -12.40 -2.25 -39.46
N PRO A 349 -12.90 -1.70 -40.58
CA PRO A 349 -13.75 -0.53 -40.53
C PRO A 349 -15.10 -0.87 -39.87
N LEU A 350 -15.52 -0.07 -38.89
CA LEU A 350 -16.84 -0.22 -38.26
C LEU A 350 -17.93 0.20 -39.26
N THR A 351 -18.96 -0.64 -39.39
CA THR A 351 -20.11 -0.42 -40.28
C THR A 351 -21.43 -0.61 -39.54
N GLY A 352 -22.50 0.03 -40.03
CA GLY A 352 -23.83 -0.07 -39.45
C GLY A 352 -23.87 0.33 -37.97
N ALA A 353 -24.58 -0.45 -37.15
CA ALA A 353 -24.76 -0.21 -35.72
C ALA A 353 -23.43 -0.21 -34.93
N HIS A 354 -22.39 -0.92 -35.42
CA HIS A 354 -21.09 -0.97 -34.74
C HIS A 354 -20.39 0.39 -34.65
N VAL A 355 -20.73 1.35 -35.53
CA VAL A 355 -20.14 2.71 -35.49
C VAL A 355 -20.55 3.46 -34.21
N ALA A 356 -21.71 3.14 -33.64
CA ALA A 356 -22.23 3.76 -32.41
C ALA A 356 -21.77 3.04 -31.13
N VAL A 357 -21.09 1.91 -31.25
CA VAL A 357 -20.61 1.13 -30.09
C VAL A 357 -19.39 1.81 -29.48
N SER A 358 -19.36 1.88 -28.14
CA SER A 358 -18.21 2.47 -27.44
C SER A 358 -16.96 1.60 -27.62
N CYS A 359 -15.78 2.23 -27.70
CA CYS A 359 -14.52 1.51 -27.90
C CYS A 359 -14.30 0.40 -26.87
N ALA A 360 -14.71 0.62 -25.61
CA ALA A 360 -14.51 -0.31 -24.50
C ALA A 360 -15.34 -1.59 -24.61
N GLU A 361 -16.43 -1.60 -25.38
CA GLU A 361 -17.23 -2.82 -25.57
C GLU A 361 -16.47 -3.89 -26.37
N CYS A 362 -15.63 -3.44 -27.31
CA CYS A 362 -14.76 -4.29 -28.12
C CYS A 362 -13.37 -4.43 -27.50
N HIS A 363 -12.78 -3.32 -27.07
CA HIS A 363 -11.44 -3.26 -26.47
C HIS A 363 -11.52 -3.41 -24.96
N LYS A 364 -11.79 -4.64 -24.51
CA LYS A 364 -11.81 -5.02 -23.08
C LYS A 364 -10.96 -6.24 -22.77
N VAL A 365 -10.54 -6.32 -21.52
CA VAL A 365 -9.84 -7.50 -20.99
C VAL A 365 -10.70 -8.74 -21.23
N GLY A 366 -10.08 -9.81 -21.74
CA GLY A 366 -10.78 -11.06 -22.05
C GLY A 366 -11.45 -11.10 -23.43
N ALA A 367 -11.48 -9.99 -24.19
CA ALA A 367 -12.07 -9.99 -25.53
C ALA A 367 -11.35 -10.99 -26.47
N ALA A 368 -12.11 -11.56 -27.41
CA ALA A 368 -11.65 -12.57 -28.37
C ALA A 368 -10.97 -13.80 -27.70
N GLY A 369 -11.45 -14.22 -26.53
CA GLY A 369 -10.97 -15.41 -25.84
C GLY A 369 -9.57 -15.29 -25.24
N ARG A 370 -9.05 -14.05 -25.11
CA ARG A 370 -7.74 -13.77 -24.49
C ARG A 370 -7.81 -14.06 -22.99
N LYS A 371 -6.75 -14.68 -22.43
CA LYS A 371 -6.63 -14.96 -20.98
C LYS A 371 -5.73 -13.96 -20.25
N ASP A 372 -4.94 -13.18 -20.98
CA ASP A 372 -4.13 -12.12 -20.38
C ASP A 372 -4.98 -10.92 -19.95
N LYS A 373 -4.45 -10.14 -19.00
CA LYS A 373 -5.11 -8.95 -18.45
C LYS A 373 -4.86 -7.69 -19.31
N ILE A 374 -4.49 -7.85 -20.58
CA ILE A 374 -4.16 -6.75 -21.48
C ILE A 374 -5.36 -6.45 -22.36
N ILE A 375 -5.66 -5.16 -22.56
CA ILE A 375 -6.71 -4.73 -23.47
C ILE A 375 -6.21 -4.96 -24.92
N PRO A 376 -6.90 -5.78 -25.73
CA PRO A 376 -6.47 -6.04 -27.10
C PRO A 376 -6.91 -4.90 -28.03
N PHE A 377 -5.94 -4.28 -28.70
CA PHE A 377 -6.17 -3.35 -29.82
C PHE A 377 -5.92 -4.01 -31.18
N TYR A 378 -5.32 -5.20 -31.17
CA TYR A 378 -5.09 -6.02 -32.35
C TYR A 378 -5.84 -7.37 -32.25
N PHE A 379 -6.75 -7.60 -33.19
CA PHE A 379 -7.49 -8.85 -33.34
C PHE A 379 -7.00 -9.61 -34.57
N LYS A 380 -6.59 -10.87 -34.37
CA LYS A 380 -6.20 -11.79 -35.46
C LYS A 380 -7.44 -12.22 -36.26
N ASP A 381 -8.44 -12.72 -35.55
CA ASP A 381 -9.75 -13.03 -36.12
C ASP A 381 -10.62 -11.77 -36.12
N LYS A 382 -11.08 -11.38 -37.31
CA LYS A 382 -11.94 -10.21 -37.54
C LYS A 382 -13.32 -10.63 -38.06
N THR A 383 -13.62 -11.91 -38.02
CA THR A 383 -14.96 -12.41 -38.35
C THR A 383 -15.92 -12.10 -37.22
N CYS A 384 -17.23 -12.18 -37.48
CA CYS A 384 -18.25 -12.00 -36.46
C CYS A 384 -18.03 -12.93 -35.26
N THR A 385 -17.63 -14.18 -35.53
CA THR A 385 -17.37 -15.21 -34.50
C THR A 385 -16.10 -14.98 -33.67
N GLY A 386 -15.21 -14.10 -34.12
CA GLY A 386 -14.06 -13.67 -33.33
C GLY A 386 -14.46 -12.84 -32.10
N CYS A 387 -15.66 -12.24 -32.13
CA CYS A 387 -16.18 -11.38 -31.06
C CYS A 387 -17.52 -11.89 -30.48
N HIS A 388 -18.37 -12.49 -31.31
CA HIS A 388 -19.71 -12.95 -30.94
C HIS A 388 -19.80 -14.47 -30.98
N ALA A 389 -20.55 -15.08 -30.07
CA ALA A 389 -20.86 -16.50 -30.17
C ALA A 389 -21.88 -16.74 -31.30
N ASP A 390 -21.77 -17.86 -32.02
CA ASP A 390 -22.77 -18.28 -33.00
C ASP A 390 -23.97 -18.94 -32.27
N PRO A 391 -25.15 -18.28 -32.22
CA PRO A 391 -26.32 -18.85 -31.55
C PRO A 391 -26.98 -19.97 -32.36
N HIS A 392 -26.53 -20.23 -33.59
CA HIS A 392 -27.05 -21.29 -34.45
C HIS A 392 -26.21 -22.56 -34.40
N HIS A 393 -25.14 -22.58 -33.60
CA HIS A 393 -24.32 -23.77 -33.36
C HIS A 393 -23.85 -24.46 -34.67
N GLY A 394 -23.61 -23.68 -35.73
CA GLY A 394 -23.15 -24.18 -37.02
C GLY A 394 -24.21 -24.77 -37.95
N GLU A 395 -25.51 -24.68 -37.64
CA GLU A 395 -26.60 -25.23 -38.50
C GLU A 395 -26.57 -24.71 -39.95
N PHE A 396 -26.06 -23.49 -40.14
CA PHE A 396 -26.00 -22.78 -41.43
C PHE A 396 -24.59 -22.73 -42.03
N ARG A 397 -23.67 -23.60 -41.60
CA ARG A 397 -22.26 -23.59 -42.04
C ARG A 397 -22.13 -23.57 -43.56
N ASP A 398 -22.84 -24.42 -44.29
CA ASP A 398 -22.78 -24.49 -45.76
C ASP A 398 -23.07 -23.15 -46.46
N ARG A 399 -23.94 -22.32 -45.85
CA ARG A 399 -24.25 -20.99 -46.37
C ARG A 399 -23.20 -19.96 -45.93
N GLN A 400 -22.78 -20.00 -44.67
CA GLN A 400 -21.74 -19.12 -44.13
C GLN A 400 -20.38 -19.34 -44.84
N GLU A 401 -20.11 -20.55 -45.30
CA GLU A 401 -18.86 -20.91 -45.99
C GLU A 401 -18.81 -20.54 -47.48
N ARG A 402 -19.94 -20.12 -48.06
CA ARG A 402 -19.97 -19.58 -49.43
C ARG A 402 -19.02 -18.41 -49.54
N ARG A 403 -18.38 -18.29 -50.70
CA ARG A 403 -17.41 -17.23 -50.97
C ARG A 403 -18.01 -16.10 -51.78
N ARG A 404 -17.62 -14.89 -51.42
CA ARG A 404 -17.81 -13.66 -52.20
C ARG A 404 -16.91 -13.70 -53.45
N PRO A 405 -17.14 -12.83 -54.45
CA PRO A 405 -16.29 -12.73 -55.63
C PRO A 405 -14.81 -12.45 -55.32
N ASP A 406 -14.53 -11.77 -54.20
CA ASP A 406 -13.16 -11.49 -53.72
C ASP A 406 -12.49 -12.68 -52.99
N GLY A 407 -13.17 -13.84 -52.95
CA GLY A 407 -12.69 -15.06 -52.31
C GLY A 407 -12.93 -15.14 -50.81
N THR A 408 -13.44 -14.10 -50.15
CA THR A 408 -13.74 -14.14 -48.70
C THR A 408 -15.02 -14.91 -48.39
N LYS A 409 -15.13 -15.57 -47.23
CA LYS A 409 -16.37 -16.24 -46.80
C LYS A 409 -17.42 -15.19 -46.43
N PHE A 410 -18.70 -15.45 -46.73
CA PHE A 410 -19.80 -14.57 -46.29
C PHE A 410 -19.96 -14.57 -44.77
N GLY A 411 -19.70 -15.69 -44.08
CA GLY A 411 -19.90 -15.80 -42.64
C GLY A 411 -21.34 -15.51 -42.22
N CYS A 412 -21.54 -14.85 -41.08
CA CYS A 412 -22.86 -14.41 -40.61
C CYS A 412 -23.54 -13.43 -41.58
N GLU A 413 -22.77 -12.70 -42.39
CA GLU A 413 -23.29 -11.76 -43.38
C GLU A 413 -23.96 -12.43 -44.59
N ALA A 414 -23.98 -13.77 -44.64
CA ALA A 414 -24.81 -14.51 -45.58
C ALA A 414 -26.31 -14.35 -45.30
N CYS A 415 -26.66 -13.89 -44.09
CA CYS A 415 -28.01 -13.72 -43.60
C CYS A 415 -28.17 -12.39 -42.84
N HIS A 416 -27.26 -12.05 -41.93
CA HIS A 416 -27.35 -10.85 -41.10
C HIS A 416 -26.65 -9.65 -41.74
N SER A 417 -26.98 -8.44 -41.28
CA SER A 417 -26.25 -7.25 -41.65
C SER A 417 -25.78 -6.48 -40.42
N THR A 418 -24.71 -5.71 -40.55
CA THR A 418 -24.27 -4.82 -39.47
C THR A 418 -25.21 -3.64 -39.26
N LYS A 419 -26.12 -3.34 -40.22
CA LYS A 419 -27.13 -2.28 -40.11
C LYS A 419 -28.28 -2.71 -39.19
N SER A 420 -28.75 -3.94 -39.37
CA SER A 420 -29.81 -4.55 -38.57
C SER A 420 -29.59 -6.05 -38.52
N TRP A 421 -29.52 -6.59 -37.29
CA TRP A 421 -29.27 -8.01 -37.07
C TRP A 421 -30.54 -8.85 -37.20
N VAL A 422 -31.69 -8.25 -36.90
CA VAL A 422 -33.01 -8.90 -36.96
C VAL A 422 -33.54 -8.97 -38.39
N ASP A 423 -33.13 -8.04 -39.25
CA ASP A 423 -33.51 -8.05 -40.65
C ASP A 423 -32.59 -9.01 -41.42
N VAL A 424 -33.03 -10.26 -41.52
CA VAL A 424 -32.31 -11.32 -42.23
C VAL A 424 -32.51 -11.17 -43.74
N ALA A 425 -31.43 -10.94 -44.48
CA ALA A 425 -31.44 -10.89 -45.92
C ALA A 425 -31.19 -12.27 -46.53
N GLY A 426 -31.99 -12.64 -47.53
CA GLY A 426 -31.68 -13.75 -48.43
C GLY A 426 -32.04 -15.16 -47.93
N PHE A 427 -32.78 -15.31 -46.83
CA PHE A 427 -33.45 -16.57 -46.52
C PHE A 427 -34.89 -16.54 -47.05
N ASP A 428 -35.25 -17.51 -47.88
CA ASP A 428 -36.51 -17.55 -48.61
C ASP A 428 -37.32 -18.79 -48.19
N HIS A 429 -38.33 -18.57 -47.35
CA HIS A 429 -39.19 -19.65 -46.86
C HIS A 429 -40.01 -20.31 -47.98
N SER A 430 -40.20 -19.68 -49.14
CA SER A 430 -40.91 -20.30 -50.27
C SER A 430 -40.19 -21.53 -50.82
N LYS A 431 -38.88 -21.67 -50.54
CA LYS A 431 -38.05 -22.81 -50.93
C LYS A 431 -37.97 -23.92 -49.87
N THR A 432 -38.69 -23.75 -48.76
CA THR A 432 -38.68 -24.70 -47.65
C THR A 432 -39.93 -25.57 -47.67
N LYS A 433 -39.98 -26.60 -46.82
CA LYS A 433 -41.16 -27.46 -46.64
C LYS A 433 -42.36 -26.73 -46.02
N PHE A 434 -42.17 -25.51 -45.52
CA PHE A 434 -43.22 -24.67 -44.93
C PHE A 434 -43.17 -23.24 -45.50
N PRO A 435 -43.83 -22.97 -46.64
CA PRO A 435 -43.91 -21.62 -47.16
C PRO A 435 -44.74 -20.74 -46.20
N LEU A 436 -44.19 -19.60 -45.79
CA LEU A 436 -44.92 -18.65 -44.94
C LEU A 436 -46.03 -17.98 -45.76
N LEU A 437 -47.27 -18.33 -45.44
CA LEU A 437 -48.49 -17.77 -46.04
C LEU A 437 -49.27 -16.95 -45.01
N GLY A 438 -49.95 -15.90 -45.50
CA GLY A 438 -50.79 -15.02 -44.68
C GLY A 438 -50.04 -14.46 -43.46
N VAL A 439 -50.63 -14.60 -42.28
CA VAL A 439 -50.10 -14.01 -41.03
C VAL A 439 -48.79 -14.65 -40.57
N HIS A 440 -48.44 -15.84 -41.05
CA HIS A 440 -47.17 -16.48 -40.69
C HIS A 440 -45.94 -15.72 -41.21
N ARG A 441 -46.10 -14.82 -42.21
CA ARG A 441 -45.01 -13.98 -42.73
C ARG A 441 -44.51 -12.93 -41.75
N SER A 442 -45.33 -12.54 -40.77
CA SER A 442 -45.00 -11.52 -39.77
C SER A 442 -44.62 -12.11 -38.41
N VAL A 443 -44.52 -13.43 -38.30
CA VAL A 443 -44.15 -14.12 -37.07
C VAL A 443 -42.63 -14.15 -36.92
N ALA A 444 -42.11 -13.89 -35.72
CA ALA A 444 -40.67 -13.93 -35.48
C ALA A 444 -40.15 -15.36 -35.63
N CYS A 445 -38.91 -15.52 -36.12
CA CYS A 445 -38.35 -16.84 -36.40
C CYS A 445 -38.42 -17.78 -35.18
N HIS A 446 -38.14 -17.25 -33.97
CA HIS A 446 -38.10 -18.05 -32.74
C HIS A 446 -39.49 -18.49 -32.22
N ASP A 447 -40.58 -17.93 -32.75
CA ASP A 447 -41.93 -18.35 -32.37
C ASP A 447 -42.31 -19.67 -33.04
N CYS A 448 -41.70 -19.94 -34.19
CA CYS A 448 -41.79 -21.22 -34.91
C CYS A 448 -40.61 -22.13 -34.58
N HIS A 449 -39.38 -21.60 -34.64
CA HIS A 449 -38.15 -22.32 -34.35
C HIS A 449 -37.85 -22.19 -32.86
N LYS A 450 -38.22 -23.22 -32.09
CA LYS A 450 -38.05 -23.29 -30.64
C LYS A 450 -37.08 -24.39 -30.27
N ALA A 451 -36.53 -24.30 -29.06
CA ALA A 451 -35.78 -25.43 -28.49
C ALA A 451 -36.71 -26.63 -28.29
N LEU A 452 -36.20 -27.82 -28.61
CA LEU A 452 -36.93 -29.06 -28.36
C LEU A 452 -37.05 -29.32 -26.85
N PRO A 453 -38.07 -30.08 -26.38
CA PRO A 453 -38.20 -30.42 -24.97
C PRO A 453 -36.94 -31.10 -24.42
N GLY A 454 -36.30 -30.47 -23.43
CA GLY A 454 -35.04 -30.96 -22.82
C GLY A 454 -33.77 -30.35 -23.41
N GLU A 455 -33.87 -29.61 -24.51
CA GLU A 455 -32.77 -28.88 -25.12
C GLU A 455 -32.82 -27.39 -24.76
N LYS A 456 -31.65 -26.74 -24.71
CA LYS A 456 -31.55 -25.30 -24.48
C LYS A 456 -31.42 -24.50 -25.78
N GLU A 457 -31.20 -25.17 -26.90
CA GLU A 457 -30.77 -24.58 -28.15
C GLU A 457 -31.92 -24.51 -29.15
N ILE A 458 -32.04 -23.38 -29.87
CA ILE A 458 -33.07 -23.20 -30.91
C ILE A 458 -32.66 -24.01 -32.13
N GLN A 459 -33.50 -24.96 -32.55
CA GLN A 459 -33.29 -25.72 -33.78
C GLN A 459 -34.08 -25.10 -34.94
N PHE A 460 -33.38 -24.79 -36.05
CA PHE A 460 -34.04 -24.33 -37.27
C PHE A 460 -34.34 -25.46 -38.25
N LYS A 461 -33.78 -26.65 -38.02
CA LYS A 461 -34.08 -27.87 -38.77
C LYS A 461 -35.25 -28.63 -38.11
N GLU A 462 -35.96 -29.40 -38.92
CA GLU A 462 -36.99 -30.36 -38.48
C GLU A 462 -38.14 -29.79 -37.63
N THR A 463 -38.40 -28.49 -37.74
CA THR A 463 -39.53 -27.84 -37.07
C THR A 463 -40.86 -28.52 -37.45
N PRO A 464 -41.70 -28.90 -36.47
CA PRO A 464 -42.98 -29.55 -36.74
C PRO A 464 -43.86 -28.75 -37.71
N LEU A 465 -44.39 -29.43 -38.72
CA LEU A 465 -45.20 -28.81 -39.79
C LEU A 465 -46.72 -28.89 -39.52
N VAL A 466 -47.12 -29.57 -38.45
CA VAL A 466 -48.54 -29.78 -38.11
C VAL A 466 -49.03 -28.62 -37.26
N CYS A 467 -50.26 -28.16 -37.51
CA CYS A 467 -50.83 -27.00 -36.81
C CYS A 467 -50.81 -27.16 -35.28
N GLU A 468 -51.13 -28.37 -34.80
CA GLU A 468 -51.23 -28.70 -33.37
C GLU A 468 -49.90 -28.64 -32.62
N ALA A 469 -48.76 -28.64 -33.33
CA ALA A 469 -47.46 -28.48 -32.70
C ALA A 469 -47.20 -27.03 -32.25
N CYS A 470 -47.89 -26.05 -32.84
CA CYS A 470 -47.73 -24.64 -32.55
C CYS A 470 -49.02 -23.99 -32.01
N HIS A 471 -50.18 -24.45 -32.47
CA HIS A 471 -51.49 -23.93 -32.10
C HIS A 471 -52.22 -24.94 -31.23
N ALA A 472 -52.77 -24.47 -30.11
CA ALA A 472 -53.60 -25.30 -29.26
C ALA A 472 -54.92 -25.65 -29.97
N ASP A 473 -55.31 -26.92 -29.93
CA ASP A 473 -56.63 -27.34 -30.39
C ASP A 473 -57.71 -26.98 -29.35
N VAL A 474 -58.46 -25.92 -29.64
CA VAL A 474 -59.59 -25.47 -28.82
C VAL A 474 -60.84 -26.34 -28.97
N HIS A 475 -60.84 -27.30 -29.90
CA HIS A 475 -61.98 -28.15 -30.20
C HIS A 475 -61.91 -29.52 -29.49
N ALA A 476 -60.92 -29.73 -28.62
CA ALA A 476 -60.76 -30.95 -27.84
C ALA A 476 -60.83 -32.23 -28.69
N LYS A 477 -60.14 -32.23 -29.83
CA LYS A 477 -60.01 -33.35 -30.77
C LYS A 477 -61.33 -33.87 -31.36
N GLN A 478 -62.42 -33.12 -31.26
CA GLN A 478 -63.71 -33.54 -31.82
C GLN A 478 -63.70 -33.74 -33.35
N PHE A 479 -62.68 -33.19 -34.03
CA PHE A 479 -62.48 -33.29 -35.48
C PHE A 479 -61.29 -34.19 -35.87
N ALA A 480 -60.68 -34.89 -34.91
CA ALA A 480 -59.59 -35.81 -35.20
C ALA A 480 -60.09 -37.03 -35.98
N LYS A 481 -59.37 -37.41 -37.04
CA LYS A 481 -59.64 -38.65 -37.81
C LYS A 481 -59.04 -39.87 -37.09
N GLN A 482 -59.31 -41.08 -37.60
CA GLN A 482 -58.62 -42.31 -37.13
C GLN A 482 -57.10 -42.07 -37.19
N GLN A 483 -56.39 -42.31 -36.09
CA GLN A 483 -54.99 -41.88 -35.77
C GLN A 483 -54.82 -40.56 -35.00
N GLY A 484 -55.90 -39.88 -34.60
CA GLY A 484 -55.83 -38.76 -33.65
C GLY A 484 -55.30 -37.44 -34.22
N LYS A 485 -55.17 -37.32 -35.55
CA LYS A 485 -54.75 -36.08 -36.24
C LYS A 485 -55.96 -35.26 -36.67
N THR A 486 -55.94 -33.96 -36.36
CA THR A 486 -56.96 -32.99 -36.80
C THR A 486 -56.49 -32.26 -38.06
N ASP A 487 -57.24 -32.37 -39.16
CA ASP A 487 -56.96 -31.62 -40.38
C ASP A 487 -57.56 -30.20 -40.27
N CYS A 488 -56.85 -29.32 -39.59
CA CYS A 488 -57.30 -27.95 -39.33
C CYS A 488 -57.56 -27.16 -40.64
N SER A 489 -56.84 -27.52 -41.72
CA SER A 489 -56.86 -26.80 -43.00
C SER A 489 -58.19 -26.93 -43.76
N THR A 490 -59.03 -27.91 -43.42
CA THR A 490 -60.36 -28.04 -44.00
C THR A 490 -61.30 -26.91 -43.59
N CYS A 491 -61.02 -26.26 -42.45
CA CYS A 491 -61.87 -25.20 -41.91
C CYS A 491 -61.12 -23.88 -41.80
N HIS A 492 -59.85 -23.90 -41.41
CA HIS A 492 -59.02 -22.71 -41.16
C HIS A 492 -58.00 -22.51 -42.29
N ASN A 493 -57.65 -21.25 -42.58
CA ASN A 493 -56.54 -20.93 -43.47
C ASN A 493 -55.54 -19.97 -42.82
N ALA A 494 -54.37 -19.84 -43.45
CA ALA A 494 -53.25 -19.07 -42.95
C ALA A 494 -53.44 -17.54 -43.07
N GLU A 495 -54.42 -17.06 -43.83
CA GLU A 495 -54.71 -15.62 -43.93
C GLU A 495 -55.58 -15.15 -42.77
N ARG A 496 -56.59 -15.95 -42.40
CA ARG A 496 -57.52 -15.66 -41.31
C ARG A 496 -57.88 -16.95 -40.59
N TRP A 497 -57.52 -17.05 -39.32
CA TRP A 497 -57.81 -18.25 -38.50
C TRP A 497 -59.31 -18.46 -38.21
N LYS A 498 -60.19 -17.50 -38.50
CA LYS A 498 -61.64 -17.78 -38.46
C LYS A 498 -61.98 -18.86 -39.49
N PRO A 499 -62.94 -19.78 -39.22
CA PRO A 499 -63.28 -20.86 -40.15
C PRO A 499 -63.73 -20.27 -41.49
N SER A 500 -62.83 -20.27 -42.46
CA SER A 500 -62.97 -19.58 -43.74
C SER A 500 -63.07 -20.54 -44.92
N ASN A 501 -62.69 -21.81 -44.69
CA ASN A 501 -62.79 -22.88 -45.67
C ASN A 501 -64.01 -23.79 -45.42
N PHE A 502 -64.69 -23.65 -44.27
CA PHE A 502 -65.84 -24.49 -43.94
C PHE A 502 -67.09 -24.05 -44.71
N ASP A 503 -67.62 -24.95 -45.53
CA ASP A 503 -68.79 -24.70 -46.34
C ASP A 503 -70.02 -25.44 -45.79
N HIS A 504 -70.95 -24.67 -45.21
CA HIS A 504 -72.20 -25.20 -44.66
C HIS A 504 -73.14 -25.80 -45.70
N SER A 505 -73.03 -25.44 -46.98
CA SER A 505 -73.88 -26.01 -48.05
C SER A 505 -73.66 -27.51 -48.23
N ARG A 506 -72.51 -28.01 -47.78
CA ARG A 506 -72.11 -29.43 -47.87
C ARG A 506 -72.53 -30.24 -46.65
N THR A 507 -73.27 -29.65 -45.72
CA THR A 507 -73.71 -30.29 -44.48
C THR A 507 -75.15 -30.78 -44.59
N LYS A 508 -75.61 -31.56 -43.60
CA LYS A 508 -77.02 -31.99 -43.52
C LYS A 508 -78.01 -30.83 -43.32
N PHE A 509 -77.52 -29.62 -43.02
CA PHE A 509 -78.33 -28.42 -42.83
C PHE A 509 -77.65 -27.22 -43.50
N PRO A 510 -77.93 -26.97 -44.80
CA PRO A 510 -77.46 -25.79 -45.50
C PRO A 510 -78.00 -24.50 -44.84
N LEU A 511 -77.12 -23.51 -44.62
CA LEU A 511 -77.51 -22.22 -44.03
C LEU A 511 -78.10 -21.29 -45.10
N GLU A 512 -79.36 -21.51 -45.43
CA GLU A 512 -80.13 -20.73 -46.39
C GLU A 512 -81.11 -19.75 -45.72
N GLY A 513 -81.56 -18.75 -46.48
CA GLY A 513 -82.50 -17.73 -46.02
C GLY A 513 -81.98 -16.97 -44.79
N GLY A 514 -82.81 -16.86 -43.75
CA GLY A 514 -82.48 -16.16 -42.50
C GLY A 514 -81.35 -16.78 -41.67
N HIS A 515 -80.92 -18.00 -41.99
CA HIS A 515 -79.78 -18.66 -41.33
C HIS A 515 -78.42 -18.27 -41.92
N LYS A 516 -78.41 -17.57 -43.07
CA LYS A 516 -77.17 -17.14 -43.72
C LYS A 516 -76.44 -16.12 -42.84
N GLY A 517 -75.22 -16.46 -42.43
CA GLY A 517 -74.38 -15.60 -41.60
C GLY A 517 -74.68 -15.65 -40.10
N VAL A 518 -75.55 -16.54 -39.64
CA VAL A 518 -75.75 -16.80 -38.21
C VAL A 518 -74.47 -17.40 -37.61
N ALA A 519 -74.07 -16.91 -36.43
CA ALA A 519 -72.87 -17.37 -35.75
C ALA A 519 -73.01 -18.83 -35.28
N CYS A 520 -71.91 -19.59 -35.32
CA CYS A 520 -71.91 -21.02 -35.05
C CYS A 520 -72.47 -21.38 -33.66
N ASP A 521 -72.20 -20.57 -32.64
CA ASP A 521 -72.66 -20.76 -31.26
C ASP A 521 -74.19 -20.64 -31.08
N LYS A 522 -74.89 -20.07 -32.07
CA LYS A 522 -76.36 -19.96 -32.04
C LYS A 522 -77.06 -21.25 -32.41
N CYS A 523 -76.39 -22.12 -33.16
CA CYS A 523 -76.90 -23.44 -33.54
C CYS A 523 -76.21 -24.55 -32.76
N HIS A 524 -74.89 -24.45 -32.61
CA HIS A 524 -74.09 -25.36 -31.80
C HIS A 524 -74.06 -24.82 -30.38
N SER A 525 -74.89 -25.37 -29.50
CA SER A 525 -75.03 -24.92 -28.10
C SER A 525 -74.53 -25.95 -27.07
N LEU A 526 -74.18 -27.16 -27.51
CA LEU A 526 -73.70 -28.22 -26.63
C LEU A 526 -72.31 -27.86 -26.11
N ILE A 527 -72.21 -27.48 -24.84
CA ILE A 527 -70.94 -27.24 -24.16
C ILE A 527 -70.63 -28.45 -23.29
N LYS A 528 -69.44 -29.03 -23.44
CA LYS A 528 -68.91 -30.08 -22.55
C LYS A 528 -67.62 -29.59 -21.91
N VAL A 529 -67.40 -29.98 -20.66
CA VAL A 529 -66.12 -29.73 -19.99
C VAL A 529 -65.15 -30.83 -20.39
N VAL A 530 -64.07 -30.46 -21.06
CA VAL A 530 -62.95 -31.37 -21.40
C VAL A 530 -61.68 -30.77 -20.80
N ASP A 531 -60.96 -31.56 -20.02
CA ASP A 531 -59.74 -31.14 -19.31
C ASP A 531 -59.91 -29.82 -18.53
N GLY A 532 -61.06 -29.68 -17.85
CA GLY A 532 -61.38 -28.51 -17.02
C GLY A 532 -61.79 -27.24 -17.79
N LYS A 533 -61.93 -27.30 -19.12
CA LYS A 533 -62.36 -26.15 -19.94
C LYS A 533 -63.71 -26.39 -20.63
N PRO A 534 -64.60 -25.39 -20.68
CA PRO A 534 -65.83 -25.50 -21.46
C PRO A 534 -65.50 -25.45 -22.96
N VAL A 535 -65.86 -26.52 -23.67
CA VAL A 535 -65.63 -26.67 -25.12
C VAL A 535 -66.97 -26.81 -25.83
N LEU A 536 -67.15 -26.05 -26.90
CA LEU A 536 -68.32 -26.16 -27.76
C LEU A 536 -68.22 -27.38 -28.68
N PHE A 537 -69.20 -28.27 -28.60
CA PHE A 537 -69.32 -29.47 -29.42
C PHE A 537 -70.25 -29.21 -30.61
N TYR A 538 -69.72 -29.44 -31.81
CA TYR A 538 -70.46 -29.24 -33.06
C TYR A 538 -71.30 -30.48 -33.45
N LYS A 539 -71.14 -31.60 -32.73
CA LYS A 539 -71.92 -32.83 -32.90
C LYS A 539 -72.29 -33.47 -31.55
N PRO A 540 -73.53 -33.98 -31.39
CA PRO A 540 -74.68 -33.80 -32.29
C PRO A 540 -75.25 -32.37 -32.18
N THR A 541 -75.84 -31.87 -33.27
CA THR A 541 -76.54 -30.56 -33.30
C THR A 541 -77.99 -30.81 -33.70
N PRO A 542 -78.98 -30.27 -32.96
CA PRO A 542 -80.39 -30.43 -33.31
C PRO A 542 -80.68 -29.85 -34.71
N LEU A 543 -81.47 -30.57 -35.50
CA LEU A 543 -81.87 -30.15 -36.86
C LEU A 543 -83.35 -29.73 -36.94
N LEU A 544 -84.12 -29.97 -35.88
CA LEU A 544 -85.54 -29.63 -35.82
C LEU A 544 -85.70 -28.17 -35.41
N CYS A 545 -86.60 -27.45 -36.09
CA CYS A 545 -86.82 -26.02 -35.86
C CYS A 545 -87.17 -25.71 -34.39
N GLU A 546 -88.03 -26.54 -33.80
CA GLU A 546 -88.49 -26.42 -32.41
C GLU A 546 -87.34 -26.50 -31.39
N ALA A 547 -86.30 -27.27 -31.68
CA ALA A 547 -85.16 -27.45 -30.80
C ALA A 547 -84.26 -26.21 -30.72
N CYS A 548 -84.36 -25.30 -31.68
CA CYS A 548 -83.56 -24.07 -31.75
C CYS A 548 -84.38 -22.79 -31.51
N HIS A 549 -85.68 -22.79 -31.83
CA HIS A 549 -86.53 -21.60 -31.72
C HIS A 549 -87.71 -21.75 -30.74
N GLY A 550 -87.86 -22.90 -30.08
CA GLY A 550 -88.96 -23.17 -29.13
C GLY A 550 -90.28 -23.54 -29.81
N PRO A 551 -91.34 -23.80 -29.02
CA PRO A 551 -92.62 -24.34 -29.51
C PRO A 551 -93.49 -23.35 -30.29
N GLU A 552 -93.18 -22.05 -30.28
CA GLU A 552 -94.00 -21.01 -30.94
C GLU A 552 -93.39 -20.45 -32.23
N ILE A 553 -92.94 -21.32 -33.14
CA ILE A 553 -92.57 -20.89 -34.49
C ILE A 553 -93.83 -20.77 -35.33
N LYS A 554 -94.40 -19.57 -35.45
CA LYS A 554 -95.43 -19.29 -36.46
C LYS A 554 -94.81 -19.47 -37.85
N ALA A 555 -95.11 -20.58 -38.50
CA ALA A 555 -94.76 -20.80 -39.90
C ALA A 555 -95.34 -19.66 -40.77
N LYS A 556 -94.49 -18.98 -41.54
CA LYS A 556 -94.97 -18.15 -42.65
C LYS A 556 -95.55 -19.08 -43.73
N PRO A 557 -96.68 -18.72 -44.38
CA PRO A 557 -97.30 -19.58 -45.38
C PRO A 557 -96.36 -19.83 -46.56
N SER A 558 -96.32 -21.06 -47.07
CA SER A 558 -95.56 -21.38 -48.28
C SER A 558 -96.11 -20.57 -49.45
N ALA A 559 -95.22 -19.85 -50.15
CA ALA A 559 -95.54 -19.23 -51.41
C ALA A 559 -96.00 -20.32 -52.39
N LYS A 560 -97.22 -20.15 -52.91
CA LYS A 560 -97.83 -21.01 -53.92
C LYS A 560 -96.87 -21.23 -55.09
N SER A 561 -96.84 -22.48 -55.55
CA SER A 561 -96.41 -22.87 -56.88
C SER A 561 -97.12 -22.00 -57.92
N ALA A 562 -96.38 -21.17 -58.64
CA ALA A 562 -96.84 -20.59 -59.90
C ALA A 562 -96.23 -21.42 -61.03
N LYS A 563 -97.10 -22.14 -61.74
CA LYS A 563 -96.85 -22.64 -63.09
C LYS A 563 -96.46 -21.47 -64.00
N LEU A 564 -95.32 -21.56 -64.67
CA LEU A 564 -95.16 -21.53 -66.12
C LEU A 564 -93.69 -21.76 -66.47
#